data_AF-A0A0G4PW56-F1
#
_entry.id   AF-A0A0G4PW56-F1
#
_cell.length_a   1.000
_cell.length_b   1.000
_cell.length_c   1.000
_cell.angle_alpha   90.00
_cell.angle_beta   90.00
_cell.angle_gamma   90.00
#
_symmetry.space_group_name_H-M   'P 1'
#
loop_
_entity.id
_entity.type
_entity.pdbx_description
1 polymer ?
#
loop_
_entity_poly.entity_id
_entity_poly.type
_entity_poly.pdbx_seq_one_letter_code
_entity_poly.pdbx_strand_id
1 'polypeptide(L)'
;MDREFAILRESLLVTGYDYMCPECLILLKNVPAIGSHCRDKDDDTHRGLGLTKRKDFPEFLQCYQKAVGWDVILGLRDGPGRNSFAPFFLVNEVLLWKIFLPAQNSSQIDATYKEIFILREWKIWD
;
A
#
# COMPACT_ATOMS: atom_id res chain seq x y z
N MET A 1 20.31 4.69 4.99
CA MET A 1 19.06 4.39 4.27
C MET A 1 18.37 3.13 4.78
N ASP A 2 18.88 1.90 4.56
CA ASP A 2 18.18 0.68 5.01
C ASP A 2 17.97 0.58 6.53
N ARG A 3 18.95 1.01 7.32
CA ARG A 3 18.86 1.01 8.79
C ARG A 3 17.81 2.00 9.32
N GLU A 4 17.70 3.18 8.71
CA GLU A 4 16.73 4.20 9.13
C GLU A 4 15.31 3.77 8.79
N PHE A 5 15.13 3.14 7.63
CA PHE A 5 13.86 2.53 7.23
C PHE A 5 13.44 1.40 8.18
N ALA A 6 14.38 0.51 8.54
CA ALA A 6 14.12 -0.56 9.50
C ALA A 6 13.71 -0.01 10.86
N ILE A 7 14.41 1.01 11.36
CA ILE A 7 14.08 1.67 12.64
C ILE A 7 12.69 2.33 12.57
N LEU A 8 12.39 3.06 11.50
CA LEU A 8 11.08 3.70 11.32
C LEU A 8 9.97 2.66 11.29
N ARG A 9 10.16 1.59 10.51
CA ARG A 9 9.22 0.48 10.41
C ARG A 9 8.97 -0.19 11.76
N GLU A 10 10.04 -0.57 12.46
CA GLU A 10 9.95 -1.18 13.79
C GLU A 10 9.26 -0.24 14.79
N SER A 11 9.63 1.04 14.80
CA SER A 11 9.04 2.05 15.69
C SER A 11 7.54 2.22 15.45
N LEU A 12 7.10 2.21 14.19
CA LEU A 12 5.69 2.33 13.85
C LEU A 12 4.91 1.06 14.16
N LEU A 13 5.47 -0.14 13.97
CA LEU A 13 4.79 -1.39 14.31
C LEU A 13 4.62 -1.58 15.83
N VAL A 14 5.56 -1.08 16.64
CA VAL A 14 5.45 -1.10 18.12
C VAL A 14 4.25 -0.26 18.62
N THR A 15 3.73 0.67 17.81
CA THR A 15 2.56 1.48 18.20
C THR A 15 1.24 0.70 18.23
N GLY A 16 1.19 -0.50 17.62
CA GLY A 16 -0.03 -1.30 17.49
C GLY A 16 -1.02 -0.79 16.44
N TYR A 17 -0.56 0.06 15.52
CA TYR A 17 -1.32 0.52 14.36
C TYR A 17 -0.75 -0.13 13.10
N ASP A 18 -1.45 -1.13 12.57
CA ASP A 18 -0.97 -1.90 11.42
C ASP A 18 -1.26 -1.22 10.08
N TYR A 19 -2.10 -0.18 10.07
CA TYR A 19 -2.57 0.46 8.83
C TYR A 19 -2.14 1.92 8.74
N MET A 20 -1.88 2.38 7.52
CA MET A 20 -1.46 3.73 7.18
C MET A 20 -2.21 4.20 5.93
N CYS A 21 -2.68 5.45 5.93
CA CYS A 21 -3.19 6.08 4.71
C CYS A 21 -1.99 6.51 3.84
N PRO A 22 -1.88 6.07 2.56
CA PRO A 22 -0.75 6.43 1.70
C PRO A 22 -0.71 7.90 1.30
N GLU A 23 -1.87 8.57 1.27
CA GLU A 23 -1.98 9.99 0.95
C GLU A 23 -1.64 10.87 2.17
N CYS A 24 -2.20 10.54 3.35
CA CYS A 24 -2.07 11.36 4.56
C CYS A 24 -0.89 10.98 5.46
N LEU A 25 -0.32 9.78 5.31
CA LEU A 25 0.68 9.18 6.21
C LEU A 25 0.26 9.11 7.68
N ILE A 26 -1.04 8.98 7.93
CA ILE A 26 -1.58 8.77 9.27
C ILE A 26 -1.71 7.28 9.58
N LEU A 27 -1.42 6.92 10.83
CA LEU A 27 -1.59 5.57 11.35
C LEU A 27 -3.03 5.34 11.82
N LEU A 28 -3.57 4.17 11.50
CA LEU A 28 -4.96 3.77 11.77
C LEU A 28 -4.98 2.34 12.32
N LYS A 29 -5.87 2.09 13.29
CA LYS A 29 -5.85 0.84 14.07
C LYS A 29 -6.35 -0.38 13.30
N ASN A 30 -7.22 -0.18 12.32
CA ASN A 30 -7.89 -1.27 11.61
C ASN A 30 -8.45 -0.80 10.26
N VAL A 31 -8.85 -1.76 9.43
CA VAL A 31 -9.43 -1.54 8.10
C VAL A 31 -10.72 -0.70 8.14
N PRO A 32 -11.66 -0.89 9.09
CA PRO A 32 -12.83 0.00 9.21
C PRO A 32 -12.44 1.47 9.42
N ALA A 33 -11.41 1.75 10.22
CA ALA A 33 -10.92 3.11 10.45
C ALA A 33 -10.34 3.73 9.18
N ILE A 34 -9.60 2.95 8.36
CA ILE A 34 -9.16 3.37 7.01
C ILE A 34 -10.37 3.71 6.13
N GLY A 35 -11.36 2.82 6.09
CA GLY A 35 -12.56 3.04 5.29
C GLY A 35 -13.32 4.30 5.70
N SER A 36 -13.46 4.56 7.01
CA SER A 36 -14.07 5.82 7.49
C SER A 36 -13.23 7.01 7.07
N HIS A 37 -11.93 6.97 7.35
CA HIS A 37 -11.00 8.03 7.00
C HIS A 37 -11.07 8.41 5.52
N CYS A 38 -11.05 7.44 4.60
CA CYS A 38 -11.15 7.69 3.17
C CYS A 38 -12.52 8.25 2.75
N ARG A 39 -13.62 7.85 3.42
CA ARG A 39 -14.97 8.38 3.12
C ARG A 39 -15.22 9.77 3.69
N ASP A 40 -14.57 10.11 4.80
CA ASP A 40 -14.75 11.40 5.48
C ASP A 40 -13.96 12.53 4.81
N LYS A 41 -13.06 12.20 3.87
CA LYS A 41 -12.26 13.14 3.09
C LYS A 41 -12.97 13.50 1.78
N ASP A 42 -13.02 14.79 1.46
CA ASP A 42 -13.63 15.30 0.24
C ASP A 42 -12.59 15.60 -0.84
N ASP A 43 -11.82 14.58 -1.23
CA ASP A 43 -10.93 14.65 -2.38
C ASP A 43 -10.97 13.35 -3.19
N ASP A 44 -10.66 13.47 -4.48
CA ASP A 44 -10.76 12.36 -5.44
C ASP A 44 -9.86 11.18 -5.08
N THR A 45 -8.69 11.45 -4.51
CA THR A 45 -7.74 10.39 -4.13
C THR A 45 -8.32 9.54 -3.00
N HIS A 46 -8.84 10.16 -1.93
CA HIS A 46 -9.47 9.42 -0.83
C HIS A 46 -10.76 8.75 -1.25
N ARG A 47 -11.57 9.37 -2.12
CA ARG A 47 -12.76 8.74 -2.70
C ARG A 47 -12.41 7.42 -3.38
N GLY A 48 -11.38 7.42 -4.24
CA GLY A 48 -10.92 6.21 -4.91
C GLY A 48 -10.29 5.19 -3.96
N LEU A 49 -9.53 5.65 -2.95
CA LEU A 49 -9.01 4.78 -1.88
C LEU A 49 -10.12 4.18 -1.01
N GLY A 50 -11.35 4.71 -1.02
CA GLY A 50 -12.50 4.15 -0.34
C GLY A 50 -13.20 3.02 -1.12
N LEU A 51 -12.81 2.77 -2.36
CA LEU A 51 -13.43 1.78 -3.25
C LEU A 51 -12.95 0.37 -2.92
N THR A 52 -13.87 -0.48 -2.47
CA THR A 52 -13.57 -1.83 -1.93
C THR A 52 -14.14 -2.96 -2.77
N LYS A 53 -14.89 -2.66 -3.84
CA LYS A 53 -15.49 -3.68 -4.70
C LYS A 53 -14.51 -4.03 -5.82
N ARG A 54 -14.47 -5.31 -6.20
CA ARG A 54 -13.63 -5.79 -7.31
C ARG A 54 -13.81 -5.01 -8.62
N LYS A 55 -15.05 -4.63 -8.96
CA LYS A 55 -15.35 -3.82 -10.16
C LYS A 55 -14.71 -2.42 -10.13
N ASP A 56 -14.44 -1.91 -8.94
CA ASP A 56 -13.90 -0.57 -8.70
C ASP A 56 -12.38 -0.63 -8.51
N PHE A 57 -11.76 -1.82 -8.62
CA PHE A 57 -10.34 -2.02 -8.42
C PHE A 57 -9.44 -1.19 -9.35
N PRO A 58 -9.74 -1.02 -10.66
CA PRO A 58 -8.93 -0.15 -11.52
C PRO A 58 -8.86 1.30 -11.01
N GLU A 59 -9.97 1.83 -10.52
CA GLU A 59 -10.04 3.20 -9.99
C GLU A 59 -9.33 3.30 -8.63
N PHE A 60 -9.53 2.31 -7.76
CA PHE A 60 -8.77 2.19 -6.52
C PHE A 60 -7.27 2.19 -6.78
N LEU A 61 -6.79 1.36 -7.73
CA LEU A 61 -5.38 1.22 -8.02
C LEU A 61 -4.79 2.53 -8.55
N GLN A 62 -5.48 3.23 -9.45
CA GLN A 62 -5.05 4.55 -9.93
C GLN A 62 -4.92 5.56 -8.79
N CYS A 63 -5.88 5.60 -7.88
CA CYS A 63 -5.82 6.50 -6.73
C CYS A 63 -4.71 6.10 -5.75
N TYR A 64 -4.49 4.80 -5.55
CA TYR A 64 -3.38 4.29 -4.75
C TYR A 64 -2.02 4.65 -5.35
N GLN A 65 -1.83 4.44 -6.65
CA GLN A 65 -0.62 4.82 -7.39
C GLN A 65 -0.33 6.31 -7.27
N LYS A 66 -1.36 7.15 -7.44
CA LYS A 66 -1.27 8.59 -7.22
C LYS A 66 -0.86 8.90 -5.78
N ALA A 67 -1.47 8.22 -4.81
CA ALA A 67 -1.17 8.43 -3.40
C ALA A 67 0.24 8.01 -3.02
N VAL A 68 0.80 6.94 -3.60
CA VAL A 68 2.19 6.54 -3.35
C VAL A 68 3.21 7.24 -4.26
N GLY A 69 2.75 7.87 -5.34
CA GLY A 69 3.59 8.58 -6.31
C GLY A 69 4.36 7.66 -7.26
N TRP A 70 3.92 6.40 -7.41
CA TRP A 70 4.59 5.38 -8.22
C TRP A 70 3.58 4.56 -9.00
N ASP A 71 3.98 4.15 -10.21
CA ASP A 71 3.21 3.22 -11.01
C ASP A 71 3.40 1.81 -10.44
N VAL A 72 2.52 1.45 -9.52
CA VAL A 72 2.51 0.17 -8.83
C VAL A 72 2.06 -0.91 -9.82
N ILE A 73 3.00 -1.48 -10.56
CA ILE A 73 2.76 -2.63 -11.45
C ILE A 73 2.72 -3.89 -10.58
N LEU A 74 1.63 -4.08 -9.86
CA LEU A 74 1.38 -5.37 -9.21
C LEU A 74 0.81 -6.33 -10.25
N GLY A 75 1.21 -7.61 -10.21
CA GLY A 75 0.64 -8.69 -11.03
C GLY A 75 -0.85 -8.98 -10.75
N LEU A 76 -1.59 -8.02 -10.21
CA LEU A 76 -3.01 -8.04 -9.84
C LEU A 76 -3.92 -7.96 -11.06
N ARG A 77 -3.58 -8.65 -12.16
CA ARG A 77 -4.38 -8.66 -13.40
C ARG A 77 -5.83 -9.07 -13.18
N ASP A 78 -6.11 -9.83 -12.12
CA ASP A 78 -7.46 -10.29 -11.81
C ASP A 78 -8.23 -9.42 -10.82
N GLY A 79 -7.58 -8.42 -10.20
CA GLY A 79 -8.17 -7.57 -9.17
C GLY A 79 -8.49 -8.38 -7.91
N PRO A 80 -8.07 -7.96 -6.72
CA PRO A 80 -8.04 -8.92 -5.65
C PRO A 80 -9.43 -8.93 -4.96
N GLY A 81 -9.84 -10.09 -4.42
CA GLY A 81 -11.18 -10.28 -3.83
C GLY A 81 -11.42 -9.40 -2.60
N ARG A 82 -12.56 -9.51 -1.89
CA ARG A 82 -12.87 -8.66 -0.71
C ARG A 82 -11.74 -8.56 0.36
N ASN A 83 -10.82 -9.53 0.42
CA ASN A 83 -9.75 -9.62 1.42
C ASN A 83 -8.43 -8.94 1.04
N SER A 84 -8.43 -8.15 -0.03
CA SER A 84 -7.18 -7.70 -0.66
C SER A 84 -6.96 -6.20 -0.69
N PHE A 85 -7.94 -5.45 -0.20
CA PHE A 85 -7.83 -4.02 0.02
C PHE A 85 -6.92 -3.69 1.20
N ALA A 86 -7.05 -4.43 2.30
CA ALA A 86 -6.31 -4.17 3.54
C ALA A 86 -4.78 -4.22 3.41
N PRO A 87 -4.18 -5.16 2.65
CA PRO A 87 -2.74 -5.19 2.40
C PRO A 87 -2.16 -3.87 1.88
N PHE A 88 -2.86 -3.15 0.99
CA PHE A 88 -2.39 -1.87 0.44
C PHE A 88 -2.18 -0.79 1.50
N PHE A 89 -2.90 -0.89 2.62
CA PHE A 89 -2.80 0.08 3.70
C PHE A 89 -1.87 -0.40 4.81
N LEU A 90 -1.28 -1.60 4.73
CA LEU A 90 -0.35 -2.01 5.78
C LEU A 90 0.82 -1.04 5.85
N VAL A 91 1.24 -0.68 7.07
CA VAL A 91 2.38 0.22 7.30
C VAL A 91 3.59 -0.23 6.47
N ASN A 92 3.87 -1.54 6.44
CA ASN A 92 4.99 -2.09 5.68
C ASN A 92 4.87 -1.82 4.18
N GLU A 93 3.67 -1.94 3.61
CA GLU A 93 3.45 -1.71 2.18
C GLU A 93 3.52 -0.22 1.86
N VAL A 94 2.85 0.63 2.63
CA VAL A 94 2.87 2.08 2.38
C VAL A 94 4.28 2.66 2.52
N LEU A 95 5.02 2.29 3.57
CA LEU A 95 6.39 2.75 3.77
C LEU A 95 7.30 2.29 2.64
N LEU A 96 7.14 1.05 2.18
CA LEU A 96 7.91 0.51 1.07
C LEU A 96 7.68 1.37 -0.19
N TRP A 97 6.43 1.53 -0.62
CA TRP A 97 6.08 2.22 -1.86
C TRP A 97 6.31 3.75 -1.81
N LYS A 98 6.01 4.39 -0.67
CA LYS A 98 6.05 5.85 -0.53
C LYS A 98 7.43 6.38 -0.13
N ILE A 99 8.21 5.63 0.65
CA ILE A 99 9.45 6.12 1.26
C ILE A 99 10.67 5.36 0.74
N PHE A 100 10.66 4.03 0.84
CA PHE A 100 11.86 3.24 0.56
C PHE A 100 12.22 3.23 -0.93
N LEU A 101 11.23 3.01 -1.79
CA LEU A 101 11.46 2.94 -3.23
C LEU A 101 11.89 4.24 -3.87
N PRO A 102 11.23 5.37 -3.65
CA PRO A 102 11.73 6.63 -4.20
C PRO A 102 13.13 7.00 -3.71
N ALA A 103 13.58 6.45 -2.59
CA ALA A 103 14.94 6.64 -2.10
C ALA A 103 15.99 5.77 -2.82
N GLN A 104 15.56 4.71 -3.52
CA GLN A 104 16.41 3.92 -4.41
C GLN A 104 16.29 4.43 -5.85
N ASN A 105 17.39 4.45 -6.61
CA ASN A 105 17.35 4.90 -8.01
C ASN A 105 16.44 3.99 -8.85
N SER A 106 15.69 4.57 -9.81
CA SER A 106 14.65 3.88 -10.60
C SER A 106 15.10 2.58 -11.29
N SER A 107 16.39 2.46 -11.62
CA SER A 107 16.97 1.27 -12.25
C SER A 107 17.21 0.08 -11.30
N GLN A 108 17.28 0.28 -9.98
CA GLN A 108 17.37 -0.81 -8.99
C GLN A 108 15.98 -1.36 -8.62
N ILE A 109 14.95 -0.51 -8.68
CA ILE A 109 13.57 -0.84 -8.33
C ILE A 109 13.03 -1.97 -9.22
N ASP A 110 13.18 -1.87 -10.54
CA ASP A 110 12.64 -2.86 -11.50
C ASP A 110 13.20 -4.29 -11.30
N ALA A 111 14.44 -4.42 -10.83
CA ALA A 111 15.07 -5.71 -10.59
C ALA A 111 14.60 -6.34 -9.26
N THR A 112 14.58 -5.55 -8.19
CA THR A 112 14.19 -6.01 -6.85
C THR A 112 12.68 -6.35 -6.75
N TYR A 113 11.81 -5.67 -7.51
CA TYR A 113 10.36 -5.96 -7.47
C TYR A 113 9.94 -7.25 -8.14
N LYS A 114 10.57 -7.60 -9.26
CA LYS A 114 10.29 -8.87 -9.92
C LYS A 114 10.56 -10.03 -8.96
N GLU A 115 11.62 -9.94 -8.15
CA GLU A 115 11.96 -10.99 -7.19
C GLU A 115 11.04 -10.99 -5.95
N ILE A 116 10.75 -9.84 -5.33
CA ILE A 116 9.89 -9.79 -4.13
C ILE A 116 8.44 -10.21 -4.43
N PHE A 117 7.90 -9.83 -5.59
CA PHE A 117 6.54 -10.20 -5.97
C PHE A 117 6.44 -11.69 -6.34
N ILE A 118 7.42 -12.22 -7.08
CA ILE A 118 7.50 -13.67 -7.38
C ILE A 118 7.62 -14.50 -6.09
N LEU A 119 8.35 -14.02 -5.08
CA LEU A 119 8.50 -14.73 -3.81
C LEU A 119 7.27 -14.65 -2.89
N ARG A 120 6.41 -13.63 -3.02
CA ARG A 120 5.18 -13.47 -2.21
C ARG A 120 3.96 -14.17 -2.79
N GLU A 121 3.85 -14.31 -4.11
CA GLU A 121 2.67 -14.96 -4.74
C GLU A 121 2.64 -16.49 -4.60
N TRP A 122 3.74 -17.14 -4.18
CA TRP A 122 3.82 -18.60 -4.07
C TRP A 122 3.57 -19.16 -2.66
N LYS A 123 3.25 -18.32 -1.66
CA LYS A 123 3.04 -18.76 -0.27
C LYS A 123 1.65 -18.48 0.32
N ILE A 124 0.70 -18.00 -0.48
CA ILE A 124 -0.67 -17.66 -0.02
C ILE A 124 -1.72 -18.63 -0.59
N TRP A 125 -1.28 -19.74 -1.19
CA TRP A 125 -2.17 -20.76 -1.79
C TRP A 125 -1.89 -22.20 -1.33
N ASP A 126 -1.26 -22.39 -0.17
CA ASP A 126 -1.26 -23.67 0.58
C ASP A 126 -1.93 -23.47 1.94
#